data_AF-A0A955KP78-F1
#
_entry.id   AF-A0A955KP78-F1
#
_cell.length_a   1.000
_cell.length_b   1.000
_cell.length_c   1.000
_cell.angle_alpha   90.00
_cell.angle_beta   90.00
_cell.angle_gamma   90.00
#
_symmetry.space_group_name_H-M   'P 1'
#
loop_
_entity.id
_entity.type
_entity.pdbx_description
1 polymer ?
#
loop_
_entity_poly.entity_id
_entity_poly.type
_entity_poly.pdbx_seq_one_letter_code
_entity_poly.pdbx_strand_id
1 'polypeptide(L)'
;MANLRNANPSKLWDWEFLNDCFTNVDPSSKIRVSDIDGIVERNGQMLVIENKKPNEKMPYGQKLTLESFAAQGHTVLVVYGDSPEEITSYEIWRLSSRQRHDSATTEEVKRRVESWFAWANSIRIGASA
;
A
#
# COMPACT_ATOMS: atom_id res chain seq x y z
N MET A 1 -13.54 3.14 -11.95
CA MET A 1 -12.19 2.57 -12.14
C MET A 1 -12.31 1.06 -12.18
N ALA A 2 -11.70 0.40 -13.16
CA ALA A 2 -11.62 -1.06 -13.19
C ALA A 2 -10.49 -1.52 -12.26
N ASN A 3 -10.72 -2.58 -11.47
CA ASN A 3 -9.69 -3.21 -10.66
C ASN A 3 -8.77 -4.02 -11.59
N LEU A 4 -7.48 -3.67 -11.63
CA LEU A 4 -6.48 -4.31 -12.50
C LEU A 4 -6.33 -5.82 -12.23
N ARG A 5 -6.75 -6.30 -11.06
CA ARG A 5 -6.72 -7.73 -10.67
C ARG A 5 -7.78 -8.62 -11.33
N ASN A 6 -8.74 -8.05 -12.06
CA ASN A 6 -9.64 -8.84 -12.91
C ASN A 6 -8.98 -9.22 -14.27
N ALA A 7 -7.72 -8.86 -14.49
CA ALA A 7 -6.93 -9.29 -15.63
C ALA A 7 -6.32 -10.69 -15.38
N ASN A 8 -6.19 -11.48 -16.44
CA ASN A 8 -5.48 -12.77 -16.40
C ASN A 8 -4.05 -12.56 -15.82
N PRO A 9 -3.63 -13.29 -14.76
CA PRO A 9 -2.33 -13.09 -14.10
C PRO A 9 -1.13 -13.15 -15.06
N SER A 10 -1.24 -13.93 -16.15
CA SER A 10 -0.24 -14.00 -17.23
C SER A 10 -0.12 -12.73 -18.10
N LYS A 11 -0.88 -11.68 -17.79
CA LYS A 11 -0.88 -10.37 -18.48
C LYS A 11 -0.58 -9.20 -17.54
N LEU A 12 -0.18 -9.45 -16.29
CA LEU A 12 0.29 -8.38 -15.43
C LEU A 12 1.59 -7.84 -16.01
N TRP A 13 1.70 -6.52 -16.04
CA TRP A 13 2.88 -5.84 -16.57
C TRP A 13 4.03 -6.05 -15.59
N ASP A 14 5.04 -6.78 -16.03
CA ASP A 14 6.23 -7.04 -15.22
C ASP A 14 7.23 -5.88 -15.38
N TRP A 15 7.55 -5.25 -14.25
CA TRP A 15 8.53 -4.16 -14.19
C TRP A 15 9.97 -4.64 -14.02
N GLU A 16 10.23 -5.96 -13.93
CA GLU A 16 11.55 -6.52 -13.65
C GLU A 16 12.63 -6.01 -14.61
N PHE A 17 12.27 -5.68 -15.85
CA PHE A 17 13.18 -5.10 -16.85
C PHE A 17 13.83 -3.77 -16.40
N LEU A 18 13.28 -3.08 -15.39
CA LEU A 18 13.87 -1.87 -14.81
C LEU A 18 14.94 -2.16 -13.75
N ASN A 19 15.06 -3.40 -13.26
CA ASN A 19 15.99 -3.71 -12.18
C ASN A 19 17.45 -3.48 -12.56
N ASP A 20 17.78 -3.70 -13.84
CA ASP A 20 19.12 -3.46 -14.36
C ASP A 20 19.50 -1.97 -14.31
N CYS A 21 18.53 -1.05 -14.32
CA CYS A 21 18.81 0.37 -14.19
C CYS A 21 19.47 0.72 -12.84
N PHE A 22 19.19 -0.04 -11.78
CA PHE A 22 19.79 0.20 -10.46
C PHE A 22 21.19 -0.42 -10.35
N THR A 23 21.39 -1.61 -10.90
CA THR A 23 22.67 -2.33 -10.84
C THR A 23 23.70 -1.83 -11.86
N ASN A 24 23.26 -1.27 -12.99
CA ASN A 24 24.14 -0.63 -13.96
C ASN A 24 24.82 0.63 -13.40
N VAL A 25 24.17 1.32 -12.45
CA VAL A 25 24.72 2.50 -11.77
C VAL A 25 25.52 2.10 -10.52
N ASP A 26 25.00 1.18 -9.71
CA ASP A 26 25.69 0.62 -8.54
C ASP A 26 25.60 -0.91 -8.56
N PRO A 27 26.67 -1.62 -8.97
CA PRO A 27 26.69 -3.08 -9.05
C PRO A 27 26.45 -3.80 -7.71
N SER A 28 26.60 -3.12 -6.57
CA SER A 28 26.32 -3.68 -5.24
C SER A 28 24.86 -3.51 -4.82
N SER A 29 24.07 -2.74 -5.58
CA SER A 29 22.69 -2.42 -5.28
C SER A 29 21.80 -3.66 -5.28
N LYS A 30 20.98 -3.75 -4.23
CA LYS A 30 19.90 -4.74 -4.08
C LYS A 30 18.52 -4.12 -4.30
N ILE A 31 18.46 -2.88 -4.81
CA ILE A 31 17.19 -2.22 -5.12
C ILE A 31 16.50 -3.00 -6.25
N ARG A 32 15.20 -3.20 -6.06
CA ARG A 32 14.30 -3.81 -7.03
C ARG A 32 13.02 -2.98 -7.06
N VAL A 33 12.40 -2.90 -8.22
CA VAL A 33 11.05 -2.33 -8.33
C VAL A 33 10.09 -3.16 -7.49
N SER A 34 9.16 -2.49 -6.81
CA SER A 34 8.09 -3.13 -6.06
C SER A 34 6.76 -2.82 -6.71
N ASP A 35 5.88 -3.80 -6.72
CA ASP A 35 4.47 -3.56 -7.03
C ASP A 35 3.81 -2.75 -5.91
N ILE A 36 2.72 -2.09 -6.27
CA ILE A 36 1.77 -1.46 -5.35
C ILE A 36 0.41 -2.08 -5.63
N ASP A 37 -0.14 -2.79 -4.65
CA ASP A 37 -1.40 -3.51 -4.80
C ASP A 37 -2.60 -2.60 -5.00
N GLY A 38 -2.58 -1.44 -4.33
CA GLY A 38 -3.59 -0.41 -4.50
C GLY A 38 -3.08 0.94 -4.06
N ILE A 39 -3.46 1.98 -4.79
CA ILE A 39 -3.27 3.36 -4.39
C ILE A 39 -4.47 4.18 -4.82
N VAL A 40 -4.94 5.04 -3.93
CA VAL A 40 -6.00 6.00 -4.23
C VAL A 40 -5.66 7.34 -3.59
N GLU A 41 -5.98 8.41 -4.30
CA GLU A 41 -5.80 9.79 -3.85
C GLU A 41 -7.17 10.44 -3.62
N ARG A 42 -7.25 11.25 -2.57
CA ARG A 42 -8.37 12.17 -2.34
C ARG A 42 -7.88 13.43 -1.63
N ASN A 43 -8.12 14.59 -2.24
CA ASN A 43 -7.81 15.92 -1.68
C ASN A 43 -6.36 16.05 -1.16
N GLY A 44 -5.39 15.58 -1.94
CA GLY A 44 -3.96 15.57 -1.62
C GLY A 44 -3.54 14.47 -0.64
N GLN A 45 -4.47 13.60 -0.22
CA GLN A 45 -4.19 12.49 0.69
C GLN A 45 -4.15 11.18 -0.08
N MET A 46 -3.07 10.42 0.07
CA MET A 46 -2.96 9.08 -0.49
C MET A 46 -3.32 8.02 0.55
N LEU A 47 -4.01 6.98 0.10
CA LEU A 47 -4.11 5.67 0.74
C LEU A 47 -3.37 4.66 -0.12
N VAL A 48 -2.26 4.16 0.41
CA VAL A 48 -1.49 3.05 -0.18
C VAL A 48 -1.95 1.77 0.49
N ILE A 49 -2.27 0.76 -0.32
CA ILE A 49 -2.79 -0.54 0.13
C ILE A 49 -1.80 -1.60 -0.31
N GLU A 50 -1.40 -2.46 0.61
CA GLU A 50 -0.54 -3.62 0.39
C GLU A 50 -1.21 -4.85 0.99
N ASN A 51 -1.18 -5.98 0.29
CA ASN A 51 -1.56 -7.28 0.82
C ASN A 51 -0.33 -8.16 1.05
N LYS A 52 -0.36 -8.95 2.12
CA LYS A 52 0.61 -10.02 2.39
C LYS A 52 -0.12 -11.28 2.83
N LYS A 53 0.49 -12.43 2.60
CA LYS A 53 -0.04 -13.67 3.18
C LYS A 53 0.10 -13.66 4.71
N PRO A 54 -0.69 -14.45 5.44
CA PRO A 54 -0.50 -14.64 6.86
C PRO A 54 0.96 -15.05 7.17
N ASN A 55 1.60 -14.33 8.10
CA ASN A 55 2.99 -14.54 8.52
C ASN A 55 4.08 -14.28 7.46
N GLU A 56 3.73 -13.81 6.26
CA GLU A 56 4.71 -13.43 5.25
C GLU A 56 5.53 -12.22 5.71
N LYS A 57 6.85 -12.35 5.63
CA LYS A 57 7.76 -11.25 5.96
C LYS A 57 7.83 -10.28 4.79
N MET A 58 7.47 -9.03 5.03
CA MET A 58 7.68 -7.95 4.07
C MET A 58 9.19 -7.74 3.82
N PRO A 59 9.65 -7.74 2.56
CA PRO A 59 11.03 -7.40 2.22
C PRO A 59 11.44 -6.03 2.76
N TYR A 60 12.69 -5.91 3.22
CA TYR A 60 13.17 -4.68 3.88
C TYR A 60 13.05 -3.44 2.98
N GLY A 61 13.40 -3.55 1.69
CA GLY A 61 13.28 -2.43 0.75
C GLY A 61 11.82 -1.97 0.58
N GLN A 62 10.89 -2.90 0.43
CA GLN A 62 9.45 -2.58 0.33
C GLN A 62 8.94 -1.93 1.61
N LYS A 63 9.36 -2.42 2.78
CA LYS A 63 9.04 -1.82 4.08
C LYS A 63 9.50 -0.35 4.14
N LEU A 64 10.74 -0.06 3.74
CA LEU A 64 11.26 1.31 3.70
C LEU A 64 10.44 2.22 2.77
N THR A 65 10.04 1.72 1.60
CA THR A 65 9.18 2.46 0.66
C THR A 65 7.84 2.82 1.29
N LEU A 66 7.16 1.86 1.94
CA LEU A 66 5.88 2.10 2.62
C LEU A 66 6.04 3.02 3.84
N GLU A 67 7.10 2.87 4.62
CA GLU A 67 7.43 3.79 5.72
C GLU A 67 7.65 5.23 5.22
N SER A 68 8.25 5.41 4.04
CA SER A 68 8.43 6.71 3.40
C SER A 68 7.09 7.37 3.02
N PHE A 69 6.12 6.61 2.49
CA PHE A 69 4.77 7.14 2.25
C PHE A 69 4.11 7.63 3.54
N ALA A 70 4.19 6.82 4.61
CA ALA A 70 3.65 7.22 5.91
C ALA A 70 4.35 8.48 6.46
N ALA A 71 5.67 8.56 6.32
CA ALA A 71 6.48 9.71 6.74
C ALA A 71 6.18 11.00 5.97
N GLN A 72 5.59 10.91 4.78
CA GLN A 72 5.12 12.06 3.99
C GLN A 72 3.68 12.49 4.35
N GLY A 73 3.07 11.86 5.36
CA GLY A 73 1.71 12.19 5.82
C GLY A 73 0.62 11.36 5.14
N HIS A 74 0.96 10.40 4.28
CA HIS A 74 -0.01 9.50 3.67
C HIS A 74 -0.40 8.36 4.62
N THR A 75 -1.51 7.69 4.31
CA THR A 75 -1.94 6.50 5.06
C THR A 75 -1.51 5.25 4.29
N VAL A 76 -0.85 4.31 4.98
CA VAL A 76 -0.59 2.97 4.46
C VAL A 76 -1.47 1.97 5.20
N LEU A 77 -2.14 1.11 4.45
CA LEU A 77 -2.94 -0.01 4.95
C LEU A 77 -2.32 -1.31 4.48
N VAL A 78 -1.77 -2.10 5.39
CA VAL A 78 -1.25 -3.44 5.10
C VAL A 78 -2.26 -4.47 5.58
N VAL A 79 -2.81 -5.28 4.67
CA VAL A 79 -3.81 -6.31 4.98
C VAL A 79 -3.17 -7.69 4.87
N TYR A 80 -3.28 -8.50 5.92
CA TYR A 80 -2.76 -9.87 5.92
C TYR A 80 -3.90 -10.87 5.75
N GLY A 81 -3.81 -11.73 4.74
CA GLY A 81 -4.82 -12.73 4.41
C GLY A 81 -4.58 -13.31 3.02
N ASP A 82 -5.11 -14.50 2.78
CA ASP A 82 -4.96 -15.20 1.49
C ASP A 82 -6.04 -14.78 0.47
N SER A 83 -7.18 -14.29 0.94
CA SER A 83 -8.30 -13.81 0.14
C SER A 83 -9.09 -12.72 0.90
N PRO A 84 -9.99 -11.96 0.23
CA PRO A 84 -10.85 -11.00 0.92
C PRO A 84 -11.70 -11.63 2.04
N GLU A 85 -12.08 -12.90 1.90
CA GLU A 85 -12.88 -13.67 2.87
C GLU A 85 -12.03 -14.25 4.01
N GLU A 86 -10.71 -14.33 3.83
CA GLU A 86 -9.75 -14.95 4.76
C GLU A 86 -8.71 -13.93 5.27
N ILE A 87 -9.16 -12.70 5.52
CA ILE A 87 -8.36 -11.69 6.21
C ILE A 87 -8.13 -12.14 7.66
N THR A 88 -6.90 -11.99 8.14
CA THR A 88 -6.49 -12.39 9.49
C THR A 88 -6.13 -11.19 10.35
N SER A 89 -5.50 -10.18 9.77
CA SER A 89 -5.06 -8.97 10.48
C SER A 89 -4.85 -7.83 9.50
N TYR A 90 -4.75 -6.61 10.02
CA TYR A 90 -4.26 -5.48 9.23
C TYR A 90 -3.44 -4.52 10.09
N GLU A 91 -2.70 -3.66 9.42
CA GLU A 91 -1.97 -2.57 10.03
C GLU A 91 -2.26 -1.25 9.32
N ILE A 92 -2.32 -0.17 10.10
CA ILE A 92 -2.44 1.20 9.58
C ILE A 92 -1.18 1.95 9.98
N TRP A 93 -0.44 2.45 8.99
CA TRP A 93 0.77 3.25 9.20
C TRP A 93 0.49 4.70 8.80
N ARG A 94 0.90 5.62 9.66
CA ARG A 94 0.81 7.07 9.49
C ARG A 94 2.10 7.68 10.05
N LEU A 95 2.38 8.95 9.74
CA LEU A 95 3.60 9.72 10.08
C LEU A 95 4.33 9.31 11.38
N SER A 96 3.60 9.12 12.48
CA SER A 96 4.19 8.78 13.78
C SER A 96 3.48 7.65 14.49
N SER A 97 2.69 6.84 13.77
CA SER A 97 1.96 5.73 14.39
C SER A 97 1.83 4.54 13.47
N ARG A 98 1.96 3.36 14.06
CA ARG A 98 1.68 2.07 13.44
C ARG A 98 0.73 1.32 14.35
N GLN A 99 -0.47 1.09 13.88
CA GLN A 99 -1.52 0.39 14.63
C GLN A 99 -1.69 -0.98 14.01
N ARG A 100 -1.58 -2.03 14.82
CA ARG A 100 -1.82 -3.42 14.40
C ARG A 100 -3.10 -3.95 15.00
N HIS A 101 -3.85 -4.69 14.20
CA HIS A 101 -5.09 -5.35 14.58
C HIS A 101 -4.96 -6.83 14.25
N ASP A 102 -4.78 -7.68 15.26
CA ASP A 102 -4.45 -9.11 15.12
C ASP A 102 -5.66 -10.02 14.87
N SER A 103 -6.84 -9.44 14.67
CA SER A 103 -8.05 -10.12 14.19
C SER A 103 -8.82 -9.11 13.35
N ALA A 104 -9.17 -9.49 12.13
CA ALA A 104 -9.83 -8.60 11.19
C ALA A 104 -10.77 -9.32 10.23
N THR A 105 -11.90 -8.69 9.88
CA THR A 105 -12.76 -9.15 8.76
C THR A 105 -12.71 -8.22 7.56
N THR A 106 -13.25 -8.67 6.42
CA THR A 106 -13.46 -7.84 5.22
C THR A 106 -14.21 -6.54 5.54
N GLU A 107 -15.25 -6.62 6.35
CA GLU A 107 -16.10 -5.49 6.73
C GLU A 107 -15.33 -4.50 7.62
N GLU A 108 -14.43 -4.99 8.47
CA GLU A 108 -13.56 -4.12 9.28
C GLU A 108 -12.59 -3.35 8.40
N VAL A 109 -11.94 -4.03 7.45
CA VAL A 109 -11.06 -3.37 6.48
C VAL A 109 -11.83 -2.34 5.65
N LYS A 110 -13.02 -2.67 5.14
CA LYS A 110 -13.90 -1.73 4.43
C LYS A 110 -14.22 -0.50 5.30
N ARG A 111 -14.60 -0.68 6.56
CA ARG A 111 -14.85 0.44 7.49
C ARG A 111 -13.63 1.33 7.70
N ARG A 112 -12.41 0.77 7.69
CA ARG A 112 -11.17 1.59 7.77
C ARG A 112 -10.96 2.43 6.52
N VAL A 113 -11.22 1.86 5.35
CA VAL A 113 -11.14 2.59 4.07
C VAL A 113 -12.23 3.68 4.02
N GLU A 114 -13.46 3.39 4.42
CA GLU A 114 -14.55 4.37 4.51
C GLU A 114 -14.21 5.52 5.47
N SER A 115 -13.65 5.19 6.64
CA SER A 115 -13.22 6.19 7.63
C SER A 115 -12.10 7.08 7.09
N TRP A 116 -11.11 6.48 6.42
CA TRP A 116 -10.06 7.23 5.74
C TRP A 116 -10.64 8.14 4.67
N PHE A 117 -11.54 7.64 3.83
CA PHE A 117 -12.12 8.40 2.74
C PHE A 117 -12.98 9.57 3.25
N ALA A 118 -13.78 9.35 4.29
CA ALA A 118 -14.56 10.41 4.93
C ALA A 118 -13.65 11.52 5.49
N TRP A 119 -12.55 11.14 6.15
CA TRP A 119 -11.54 12.09 6.62
C TRP A 119 -10.88 12.85 5.46
N ALA A 120 -10.38 12.15 4.44
CA ALA A 120 -9.73 12.77 3.28
C ALA A 120 -10.70 13.72 2.55
N ASN A 121 -11.97 13.33 2.43
CA ASN A 121 -13.00 14.15 1.82
C ASN A 121 -13.32 15.42 2.63
N SER A 122 -13.13 15.40 3.95
CA SER A 122 -13.33 16.58 4.81
C SER A 122 -12.21 17.61 4.69
N ILE A 123 -11.04 17.21 4.17
CA ILE A 123 -9.94 18.14 3.90
C ILE A 123 -10.32 19.05 2.74
N ARG A 124 -10.40 20.35 3.02
CA ARG A 124 -10.47 21.37 1.97
C ARG A 124 -9.05 21.63 1.50
N ILE A 125 -8.74 21.28 0.25
CA ILE A 125 -7.57 21.88 -0.39
C ILE A 125 -7.90 23.37 -0.47
N GLY A 126 -7.14 24.20 0.23
CA GLY A 126 -7.26 25.64 0.12
C GLY A 126 -7.12 26.02 -1.36
N ALA A 127 -8.07 26.79 -1.88
CA ALA A 127 -7.81 27.61 -3.05
C ALA A 127 -6.56 28.44 -2.70
N SER A 128 -5.43 28.06 -3.26
CA SER A 128 -4.22 28.87 -3.19
C SER A 128 -4.56 30.22 -3.84
N ALA A 129 -4.45 31.27 -3.02
CA ALA A 129 -4.39 32.65 -3.45
C ALA A 129 -3.19 32.90 -4.37
#